data_AF-A0A2I0MYH3-F1
#
_entry.id   AF-A0A2I0MYH3-F1
#
_cell.length_a   1.000
_cell.length_b   1.000
_cell.length_c   1.000
_cell.angle_alpha   90.00
_cell.angle_beta   90.00
_cell.angle_gamma   90.00
#
_symmetry.space_group_name_H-M   'P 1'
#
loop_
_entity.id
_entity.type
_entity.pdbx_description
1 polymer ?
#
loop_
_entity_poly.entity_id
_entity_poly.type
_entity_poly.pdbx_seq_one_letter_code
_entity_poly.pdbx_strand_id
1 'polypeptide(L)'
;MDQDFKEANNKQQASKKTYKVHFGSQPGRGKGQFREWIQQLQRKMDQRMSGRKGWNPLVILALTLVLMFLYFFLRLPALNPQAPEFYRFLILGVVVFNVLNLWRGRMPLLRIGRVSLGILGVLVVVPLVLGLLSQPIFRAKTYAKLIPVEDANFSDTVKQMRYNKVPVVDRDAAEIIGNRQLGAIKDVVSQFNISDNYTQINVKNVPVRVTPLAYSDIIKYVLNNKNGIPYYVQVDMATQEASLIKLNKPLKYSTSDILMRDIQRHLRFQYPFQIFGETNFEVDDQGQGFFITSVLTRRIGFFGGTDVKGAIVTDASSGASTYYSVDKVPDWVDRVYPAELIVEQLNYRGMLSGGFFNSIIGQRNVTKTTDGYNYVPLDDDIFTVKSKILCKSS
;
A
#
# COMPACT_ATOMS: atom_id res chain seq x y z
N MET A 1 -80.62 25.82 27.23
CA MET A 1 -79.92 24.89 26.31
C MET A 1 -80.47 25.03 24.89
N ASP A 2 -80.68 26.26 24.42
CA ASP A 2 -81.12 26.54 23.03
C ASP A 2 -80.66 27.95 22.52
N GLN A 3 -79.73 28.57 23.24
CA GLN A 3 -79.03 29.80 22.80
C GLN A 3 -77.55 29.53 22.47
N ASP A 4 -76.92 28.52 23.08
CA ASP A 4 -75.53 28.15 22.79
C ASP A 4 -75.35 27.42 21.44
N PHE A 5 -76.42 26.88 20.84
CA PHE A 5 -76.34 26.20 19.54
C PHE A 5 -76.41 27.16 18.34
N LYS A 6 -76.94 28.38 18.53
CA LYS A 6 -77.00 29.40 17.46
C LYS A 6 -75.71 30.22 17.36
N GLU A 7 -74.92 30.32 18.42
CA GLU A 7 -73.61 31.01 18.39
C GLU A 7 -72.49 30.14 17.78
N ALA A 8 -72.60 28.81 17.86
CA ALA A 8 -71.64 27.89 17.25
C ALA A 8 -71.74 27.85 15.71
N ASN A 9 -72.93 28.06 15.14
CA ASN A 9 -73.13 27.98 13.69
C ASN A 9 -72.76 29.30 12.95
N ASN A 10 -72.77 30.43 13.66
CA ASN A 10 -72.41 31.74 13.07
C ASN A 10 -70.88 32.00 13.07
N LYS A 11 -70.12 31.28 13.90
CA LYS A 11 -68.64 31.32 13.87
C LYS A 11 -67.99 30.38 12.85
N GLN A 12 -68.72 29.38 12.32
CA GLN A 12 -68.21 28.49 11.27
C GLN A 12 -68.33 29.04 9.83
N GLN A 13 -69.09 30.12 9.60
CA GLN A 13 -69.22 30.74 8.27
C GLN A 13 -68.30 31.94 8.01
N ALA A 14 -67.57 32.45 9.01
CA ALA A 14 -66.73 33.66 8.88
C ALA A 14 -65.23 33.41 8.62
N SER A 15 -64.79 32.18 8.34
CA SER A 15 -63.38 31.89 8.03
C SER A 15 -63.22 30.90 6.87
N LYS A 16 -63.73 31.27 5.70
CA LYS A 16 -63.21 30.76 4.43
C LYS A 16 -62.46 31.88 3.73
N LYS A 17 -61.23 32.15 4.19
CA LYS A 17 -60.25 32.81 3.32
C LYS A 17 -59.86 31.82 2.24
N THR A 18 -60.55 31.90 1.11
CA THR A 18 -60.12 31.30 -0.15
C THR A 18 -58.77 31.91 -0.50
N TYR A 19 -57.69 31.18 -0.24
CA TYR A 19 -56.39 31.50 -0.81
C TYR A 19 -56.48 31.19 -2.31
N LYS A 20 -56.80 32.20 -3.13
CA LYS A 20 -56.52 32.15 -4.56
C LYS A 20 -55.01 32.05 -4.71
N VAL A 21 -54.51 30.84 -4.90
CA VAL A 21 -53.15 30.63 -5.38
C VAL A 21 -53.15 31.07 -6.84
N HIS A 22 -52.74 32.32 -7.08
CA HIS A 22 -52.30 32.71 -8.41
C HIS A 22 -51.04 31.90 -8.72
N PHE A 23 -51.20 30.77 -9.41
CA PHE A 23 -50.11 30.20 -10.20
C PHE A 23 -49.85 31.17 -11.35
N GLY A 24 -49.10 32.23 -11.05
CA GLY A 24 -48.47 33.05 -12.08
C GLY A 24 -47.60 32.12 -12.91
N SER A 25 -48.05 31.80 -14.11
CA SER A 25 -47.28 31.16 -15.16
C SER A 25 -46.06 32.04 -15.44
N GLN A 26 -44.92 31.70 -14.85
CA GLN A 26 -43.65 32.33 -15.16
C GLN A 26 -42.93 31.47 -16.20
N PRO A 27 -42.74 31.97 -17.43
CA PRO A 27 -42.02 31.23 -18.46
C PRO A 27 -40.51 31.26 -18.16
N GLY A 28 -39.84 30.13 -18.36
CA GLY A 28 -38.38 30.08 -18.56
C GLY A 28 -37.48 30.44 -17.36
N ARG A 29 -37.68 29.84 -16.18
CA ARG A 29 -36.83 30.06 -14.99
C ARG A 29 -35.80 28.95 -14.78
N GLY A 30 -34.64 29.05 -15.43
CA GLY A 30 -33.56 28.05 -15.27
C GLY A 30 -32.29 28.57 -14.60
N LYS A 31 -31.79 29.75 -14.98
CA LYS A 31 -30.42 30.20 -14.61
C LYS A 31 -30.36 31.45 -13.75
N GLY A 32 -31.22 32.45 -13.97
CA GLY A 32 -31.21 33.73 -13.21
C GLY A 32 -31.66 33.57 -11.76
N GLN A 33 -32.79 32.89 -11.55
CA GLN A 33 -33.37 32.67 -10.23
C GLN A 33 -32.48 31.79 -9.33
N PHE A 34 -31.78 30.82 -9.92
CA PHE A 34 -30.80 30.00 -9.21
C PHE A 34 -29.58 30.81 -8.77
N ARG A 35 -29.09 31.72 -9.62
CA ARG A 35 -28.00 32.65 -9.27
C ARG A 35 -28.42 33.59 -8.15
N GLU A 36 -29.64 34.13 -8.19
CA GLU A 36 -30.18 34.98 -7.13
C GLU A 36 -30.36 34.23 -5.81
N TRP A 37 -30.86 32.99 -5.87
CA TRP A 37 -31.00 32.11 -4.70
C TRP A 37 -29.62 31.77 -4.08
N ILE A 38 -28.62 31.45 -4.90
CA ILE A 38 -27.23 31.27 -4.43
C ILE A 38 -26.74 32.56 -3.78
N GLN A 39 -26.92 33.73 -4.41
CA GLN A 39 -26.47 35.01 -3.84
C GLN A 39 -27.19 35.35 -2.52
N GLN A 40 -28.46 34.98 -2.36
CA GLN A 40 -29.18 35.15 -1.10
C GLN A 40 -28.67 34.20 -0.01
N LEU A 41 -28.40 32.94 -0.35
CA LEU A 41 -27.76 31.99 0.57
C LEU A 41 -26.37 32.44 0.99
N GLN A 42 -25.58 32.95 0.05
CA GLN A 42 -24.26 33.51 0.33
C GLN A 42 -24.35 34.65 1.33
N ARG A 43 -25.25 35.61 1.09
CA ARG A 43 -25.49 36.73 2.01
C ARG A 43 -25.93 36.25 3.40
N LYS A 44 -26.83 35.27 3.49
CA LYS A 44 -27.28 34.70 4.77
C LYS A 44 -26.16 33.97 5.52
N MET A 45 -25.30 33.24 4.81
CA MET A 45 -24.15 32.57 5.40
C MET A 45 -23.08 33.56 5.86
N ASP A 46 -22.78 34.57 5.04
CA ASP A 46 -21.81 35.61 5.36
C ASP A 46 -22.28 36.44 6.56
N GLN A 47 -23.57 36.80 6.64
CA GLN A 47 -24.17 37.47 7.80
C GLN A 47 -24.13 36.62 9.08
N ARG A 48 -24.33 35.29 8.98
CA ARG A 48 -24.19 34.38 10.14
C ARG A 48 -22.74 34.21 10.60
N MET A 49 -21.78 34.45 9.71
CA MET A 49 -20.36 34.22 9.96
C MET A 49 -19.59 35.52 10.28
N SER A 50 -20.11 36.70 9.95
CA SER A 50 -19.46 38.01 10.10
C SER A 50 -19.25 38.49 11.54
N GLY A 51 -19.47 37.63 12.53
CA GLY A 51 -19.20 37.90 13.95
C GLY A 51 -18.49 36.77 14.70
N ARG A 52 -18.08 35.68 14.03
CA ARG A 52 -17.37 34.58 14.69
C ARG A 52 -15.93 34.98 15.01
N LYS A 53 -15.63 35.10 16.31
CA LYS A 53 -14.26 35.22 16.86
C LYS A 53 -13.53 33.86 16.75
N GLY A 54 -13.33 33.40 15.52
CA GLY A 54 -12.69 32.11 15.20
C GLY A 54 -11.16 32.20 15.17
N TRP A 55 -10.51 31.05 15.16
CA TRP A 55 -9.06 30.95 15.08
C TRP A 55 -8.51 31.48 13.74
N ASN A 56 -7.28 31.99 13.77
CA ASN A 56 -6.59 32.49 12.59
C ASN A 56 -6.38 31.34 11.56
N PRO A 57 -6.61 31.53 10.25
CA PRO A 57 -6.28 30.57 9.21
C PRO A 57 -4.93 29.85 9.38
N LEU A 58 -3.89 30.56 9.79
CA LEU A 58 -2.56 29.99 10.02
C LEU A 58 -2.56 28.94 11.14
N VAL A 59 -3.32 29.16 12.21
CA VAL A 59 -3.47 28.19 13.32
C VAL A 59 -4.20 26.93 12.83
N ILE A 60 -5.23 27.10 12.01
CA ILE A 60 -5.98 25.97 11.44
C ILE A 60 -5.10 25.17 10.48
N LEU A 61 -4.33 25.86 9.65
CA LEU A 61 -3.38 25.23 8.74
C LEU A 61 -2.30 24.47 9.52
N ALA A 62 -1.71 25.10 10.55
CA ALA A 62 -0.72 24.44 11.40
C ALA A 62 -1.29 23.20 12.08
N LEU A 63 -2.49 23.27 12.65
CA LEU A 63 -3.16 22.12 13.25
C LEU A 63 -3.45 21.02 12.22
N THR A 64 -3.85 21.40 11.00
CA THR A 64 -4.03 20.45 9.89
C THR A 64 -2.72 19.75 9.58
N LEU A 65 -1.61 20.49 9.45
CA LEU A 65 -0.29 19.91 9.17
C LEU A 65 0.17 18.98 10.29
N VAL A 66 -0.10 19.30 11.56
CA VAL A 66 0.19 18.41 12.70
C VAL A 66 -0.61 17.12 12.61
N LEU A 67 -1.92 17.20 12.33
CA LEU A 67 -2.76 16.01 12.15
C LEU A 67 -2.34 15.17 10.94
N MET A 68 -1.96 15.82 9.84
CA MET A 68 -1.47 15.14 8.64
C MET A 68 -0.08 14.53 8.86
N PHE A 69 0.78 15.18 9.65
CA PHE A 69 2.06 14.60 10.08
C PHE A 69 1.85 13.36 10.95
N LEU A 70 0.90 13.41 11.90
CA LEU A 70 0.56 12.24 12.71
C LEU A 70 0.00 11.11 11.84
N TYR A 71 -0.88 11.42 10.88
CA TYR A 71 -1.37 10.44 9.92
C TYR A 71 -0.23 9.86 9.08
N PHE A 72 0.68 10.70 8.57
CA PHE A 72 1.84 10.27 7.81
C PHE A 72 2.73 9.33 8.64
N PHE A 73 2.99 9.68 9.90
CA PHE A 73 3.82 8.89 10.82
C PHE A 73 3.23 7.49 11.10
N LEU A 74 1.90 7.37 11.13
CA LEU A 74 1.20 6.11 11.42
C LEU A 74 0.94 5.26 10.17
N ARG A 75 0.61 5.88 9.03
CA ARG A 75 0.21 5.17 7.79
C ARG A 75 1.29 5.09 6.74
N LEU A 76 2.35 5.89 6.87
CA LEU A 76 3.52 5.89 5.99
C LEU A 76 3.19 5.94 4.48
N PRO A 77 2.22 6.78 4.03
CA PRO A 77 1.88 6.84 2.62
C PRO A 77 3.10 7.33 1.81
N ALA A 78 3.36 6.71 0.67
CA ALA A 78 4.38 7.19 -0.24
C ALA A 78 3.99 8.57 -0.77
N LEU A 79 4.89 9.55 -0.67
CA LEU A 79 4.67 10.90 -1.22
C LEU A 79 4.91 10.93 -2.74
N ASN A 80 4.54 9.86 -3.43
CA ASN A 80 4.79 9.68 -4.85
C ASN A 80 3.46 9.84 -5.62
N PRO A 81 3.40 10.72 -6.63
CA PRO A 81 2.22 10.85 -7.49
C PRO A 81 1.77 9.55 -8.17
N GLN A 82 2.67 8.60 -8.44
CA GLN A 82 2.30 7.30 -9.02
C GLN A 82 1.72 6.32 -7.97
N ALA A 83 1.68 6.68 -6.70
CA ALA A 83 1.10 5.87 -5.62
C ALA A 83 -0.35 6.31 -5.34
N PRO A 84 -1.34 5.40 -5.38
CA PRO A 84 -2.74 5.75 -5.08
C PRO A 84 -2.95 6.35 -3.68
N GLU A 85 -2.18 5.91 -2.69
CA GLU A 85 -2.26 6.39 -1.31
C GLU A 85 -1.88 7.88 -1.17
N PHE A 86 -1.08 8.41 -2.10
CA PHE A 86 -0.72 9.83 -2.12
C PHE A 86 -1.94 10.72 -2.30
N TYR A 87 -2.84 10.37 -3.24
CA TYR A 87 -4.06 11.15 -3.47
C TYR A 87 -5.02 11.06 -2.28
N ARG A 88 -5.14 9.88 -1.66
CA ARG A 88 -5.94 9.71 -0.45
C ARG A 88 -5.41 10.57 0.70
N PHE A 89 -4.08 10.63 0.86
CA PHE A 89 -3.42 11.49 1.83
C PHE A 89 -3.73 12.97 1.60
N LEU A 90 -3.59 13.46 0.36
CA LEU A 90 -3.90 14.86 0.03
C LEU A 90 -5.38 15.20 0.20
N ILE A 91 -6.29 14.32 -0.25
CA ILE A 91 -7.74 14.47 -0.09
C ILE A 91 -8.10 14.56 1.39
N LEU A 92 -7.54 13.68 2.22
CA LEU A 92 -7.74 13.71 3.67
C LEU A 92 -7.29 15.04 4.26
N GLY A 93 -6.14 15.56 3.85
CA GLY A 93 -5.64 16.87 4.30
C GLY A 93 -6.60 18.02 3.97
N VAL A 94 -7.15 18.04 2.76
CA VAL A 94 -8.16 19.02 2.36
C VAL A 94 -9.42 18.86 3.21
N VAL A 95 -9.91 17.64 3.42
CA VAL A 95 -11.11 17.38 4.23
C VAL A 95 -10.90 17.85 5.68
N VAL A 96 -9.79 17.46 6.31
CA VAL A 96 -9.43 17.85 7.69
C VAL A 96 -9.37 19.36 7.82
N PHE A 97 -8.72 20.05 6.88
CA PHE A 97 -8.66 21.51 6.87
C PHE A 97 -10.06 22.15 6.83
N ASN A 98 -10.94 21.66 5.96
CA ASN A 98 -12.30 22.20 5.84
C ASN A 98 -13.12 21.93 7.11
N VAL A 99 -12.99 20.75 7.71
CA VAL A 99 -13.67 20.39 8.97
C VAL A 99 -13.20 21.28 10.12
N LEU A 100 -11.88 21.48 10.28
CA LEU A 100 -11.35 22.37 11.31
C LEU A 100 -11.80 23.83 11.10
N ASN A 101 -11.81 24.29 9.84
CA ASN A 101 -12.31 25.61 9.51
C ASN A 101 -13.81 25.78 9.78
N LEU A 102 -14.62 24.75 9.53
CA LEU A 102 -16.05 24.77 9.85
C LEU A 102 -16.29 24.83 11.37
N TRP A 103 -15.49 24.08 12.14
CA TRP A 103 -15.64 23.96 13.58
C TRP A 103 -15.22 25.22 14.34
N ARG A 104 -14.01 25.75 14.07
CA ARG A 104 -13.43 26.87 14.82
C ARG A 104 -12.82 27.98 13.96
N GLY A 105 -12.90 27.89 12.65
CA GLY A 105 -12.30 28.87 11.76
C GLY A 105 -13.14 30.13 11.56
N ARG A 106 -12.44 31.24 11.32
CA ARG A 106 -13.05 32.54 10.95
C ARG A 106 -13.15 32.76 9.43
N MET A 107 -12.78 31.75 8.65
CA MET A 107 -12.49 31.86 7.23
C MET A 107 -13.77 31.53 6.44
N PRO A 108 -14.14 32.31 5.39
CA PRO A 108 -15.46 32.22 4.76
C PRO A 108 -15.69 30.88 4.07
N LEU A 109 -16.68 30.12 4.56
CA LEU A 109 -16.93 28.72 4.17
C LEU A 109 -17.19 28.55 2.68
N LEU A 110 -17.90 29.51 2.05
CA LEU A 110 -18.24 29.44 0.63
C LEU A 110 -17.03 29.65 -0.28
N ARG A 111 -16.13 30.58 0.09
CA ARG A 111 -14.92 30.85 -0.70
C ARG A 111 -13.98 29.66 -0.62
N ILE A 112 -13.77 29.13 0.58
CA ILE A 112 -12.88 27.99 0.82
C ILE A 112 -13.47 26.73 0.24
N GLY A 113 -14.77 26.48 0.44
CA GLY A 113 -15.48 25.35 -0.14
C GLY A 113 -15.33 25.28 -1.65
N ARG A 114 -15.42 26.41 -2.36
CA ARG A 114 -15.17 26.46 -3.82
C ARG A 114 -13.75 26.08 -4.21
N VAL A 115 -12.75 26.59 -3.50
CA VAL A 115 -11.33 26.26 -3.76
C VAL A 115 -11.07 24.79 -3.44
N SER A 116 -11.51 24.31 -2.28
CA SER A 116 -11.40 22.93 -1.83
C SER A 116 -12.10 21.97 -2.80
N LEU A 117 -13.29 22.30 -3.30
CA LEU A 117 -13.99 21.50 -4.32
C LEU A 117 -13.22 21.46 -5.64
N GLY A 118 -12.63 22.57 -6.06
CA GLY A 118 -11.74 22.59 -7.24
C GLY A 118 -10.54 21.67 -7.06
N ILE A 119 -9.84 21.76 -5.93
CA ILE A 119 -8.68 20.92 -5.59
C ILE A 119 -9.09 19.45 -5.52
N LEU A 120 -10.16 19.12 -4.79
CA LEU A 120 -10.67 17.75 -4.68
C LEU A 120 -11.09 17.20 -6.05
N GLY A 121 -11.73 18.02 -6.88
CA GLY A 121 -12.08 17.68 -8.26
C GLY A 121 -10.84 17.27 -9.05
N VAL A 122 -9.77 18.06 -8.99
CA VAL A 122 -8.49 17.73 -9.65
C VAL A 122 -7.86 16.46 -9.07
N LEU A 123 -7.79 16.35 -7.73
CA LEU A 123 -7.19 15.21 -7.04
C LEU A 123 -7.94 13.89 -7.25
N VAL A 124 -9.19 13.92 -7.69
CA VAL A 124 -9.98 12.72 -8.00
C VAL A 124 -10.01 12.46 -9.51
N VAL A 125 -10.35 13.48 -10.31
CA VAL A 125 -10.59 13.32 -11.75
C VAL A 125 -9.29 13.01 -12.49
N VAL A 126 -8.19 13.72 -12.19
CA VAL A 126 -6.92 13.52 -12.90
C VAL A 126 -6.38 12.11 -12.72
N PRO A 127 -6.19 11.58 -11.48
CA PRO A 127 -5.68 10.22 -11.33
C PRO A 127 -6.65 9.16 -11.86
N LEU A 128 -7.96 9.41 -11.81
CA LEU A 128 -8.95 8.49 -12.39
C LEU A 128 -8.79 8.39 -13.91
N VAL A 129 -8.68 9.53 -14.61
CA VAL A 129 -8.46 9.55 -16.07
C VAL A 129 -7.13 8.88 -16.43
N LEU A 130 -6.05 9.25 -15.73
CA LEU A 130 -4.73 8.64 -15.97
C LEU A 130 -4.74 7.13 -15.67
N GLY A 131 -5.46 6.70 -14.63
CA GLY A 131 -5.63 5.29 -14.25
C GLY A 131 -6.39 4.49 -15.29
N LEU A 132 -7.44 5.07 -15.88
CA LEU A 132 -8.18 4.47 -17.00
C LEU A 132 -7.29 4.32 -18.24
N LEU A 133 -6.52 5.34 -18.59
CA LEU A 133 -5.59 5.32 -19.74
C LEU A 133 -4.41 4.36 -19.56
N SER A 134 -4.11 3.99 -18.31
CA SER A 134 -3.09 2.99 -17.98
C SER A 134 -3.60 1.55 -18.05
N GLN A 135 -4.90 1.29 -18.22
CA GLN A 135 -5.45 -0.08 -18.14
C GLN A 135 -4.99 -1.01 -19.29
N PRO A 136 -4.96 -2.35 -19.05
CA PRO A 136 -4.64 -3.35 -20.07
C PRO A 136 -5.53 -3.28 -21.32
N ILE A 137 -6.78 -2.83 -21.22
CA ILE A 137 -7.68 -2.70 -22.37
C ILE A 137 -7.12 -1.80 -23.48
N PHE A 138 -6.40 -0.73 -23.10
CA PHE A 138 -5.77 0.19 -24.05
C PHE A 138 -4.32 -0.20 -24.39
N ARG A 139 -3.64 -0.95 -23.50
CA ARG A 139 -2.18 -1.16 -23.54
C ARG A 139 -1.74 -2.62 -23.43
N ALA A 140 -2.60 -3.57 -23.82
CA ALA A 140 -2.37 -5.01 -23.69
C ALA A 140 -0.98 -5.49 -24.15
N LYS A 141 -0.55 -5.05 -25.35
CA LYS A 141 0.75 -5.44 -25.91
C LYS A 141 1.94 -4.92 -25.09
N THR A 142 1.81 -3.75 -24.46
CA THR A 142 2.87 -3.19 -23.60
C THR A 142 2.95 -3.97 -22.29
N TYR A 143 1.81 -4.33 -21.71
CA TYR A 143 1.75 -5.20 -20.54
C TYR A 143 2.35 -6.58 -20.82
N ALA A 144 2.06 -7.15 -21.99
CA ALA A 144 2.60 -8.46 -22.36
C ALA A 144 4.14 -8.47 -22.52
N LYS A 145 4.74 -7.32 -22.81
CA LYS A 145 6.19 -7.14 -23.00
C LYS A 145 6.90 -6.63 -21.75
N LEU A 146 6.20 -6.53 -20.61
CA LEU A 146 6.76 -5.97 -19.38
C LEU A 146 7.92 -6.81 -18.84
N ILE A 147 7.81 -8.14 -18.96
CA ILE A 147 8.87 -9.09 -18.61
C ILE A 147 9.50 -9.68 -19.89
N PRO A 148 10.82 -9.49 -20.10
CA PRO A 148 11.54 -10.22 -21.14
C PRO A 148 11.57 -11.71 -20.77
N VAL A 149 11.38 -12.58 -21.75
CA VAL A 149 11.45 -14.02 -21.55
C VAL A 149 12.17 -14.58 -22.75
N GLU A 150 13.17 -15.39 -22.47
CA GLU A 150 13.94 -16.17 -23.43
C GLU A 150 13.47 -17.62 -23.34
N ASP A 151 13.34 -18.28 -24.49
CA ASP A 151 13.00 -19.70 -24.54
C ASP A 151 14.25 -20.52 -24.21
N ALA A 152 14.19 -21.31 -23.13
CA ALA A 152 15.26 -22.20 -22.71
C ALA A 152 14.74 -23.64 -22.56
N ASN A 153 15.59 -24.62 -22.89
CA ASN A 153 15.29 -26.03 -22.66
C ASN A 153 15.51 -26.37 -21.18
N PHE A 154 14.41 -26.64 -20.47
CA PHE A 154 14.43 -27.01 -19.06
C PHE A 154 15.41 -28.15 -18.74
N SER A 155 15.52 -29.16 -19.62
CA SER A 155 16.43 -30.29 -19.45
C SER A 155 17.92 -29.92 -19.46
N ASP A 156 18.31 -28.81 -20.08
CA ASP A 156 19.70 -28.38 -20.13
C ASP A 156 20.02 -27.38 -19.01
N THR A 157 19.05 -26.53 -18.64
CA THR A 157 19.18 -25.58 -17.52
C THR A 157 19.14 -26.28 -16.15
N VAL A 158 18.35 -27.34 -15.98
CA VAL A 158 18.17 -28.01 -14.67
C VAL A 158 19.21 -29.10 -14.38
N LYS A 159 19.95 -29.59 -15.39
CA LYS A 159 21.02 -30.58 -15.19
C LYS A 159 22.14 -30.11 -14.25
N GLN A 160 22.27 -28.81 -14.03
CA GLN A 160 23.24 -28.22 -13.10
C GLN A 160 22.81 -28.31 -11.62
N MET A 161 21.56 -28.67 -11.33
CA MET A 161 21.08 -28.83 -9.96
C MET A 161 21.60 -30.13 -9.34
N ARG A 162 22.45 -30.02 -8.31
CA ARG A 162 22.80 -31.18 -7.49
C ARG A 162 21.56 -31.64 -6.72
N TYR A 163 21.17 -32.91 -6.87
CA TYR A 163 19.98 -33.49 -6.24
C TYR A 163 19.90 -33.27 -4.71
N ASN A 164 21.05 -33.11 -4.04
CA ASN A 164 21.12 -32.85 -2.60
C ASN A 164 20.88 -31.40 -2.18
N LYS A 165 20.63 -30.49 -3.12
CA LYS A 165 20.30 -29.07 -2.86
C LYS A 165 18.88 -28.70 -3.28
N VAL A 166 18.06 -29.69 -3.65
CA VAL A 166 16.68 -29.43 -4.04
C VAL A 166 15.88 -29.04 -2.78
N PRO A 167 15.28 -27.84 -2.75
CA PRO A 167 14.50 -27.40 -1.60
C PRO A 167 13.24 -28.27 -1.48
N VAL A 168 13.10 -28.95 -0.33
CA VAL A 168 11.94 -29.78 0.02
C VAL A 168 10.99 -29.09 1.00
N VAL A 169 11.40 -27.97 1.57
CA VAL A 169 10.66 -27.27 2.64
C VAL A 169 9.88 -26.08 2.05
N ASP A 170 8.55 -26.10 2.13
CA ASP A 170 7.72 -24.94 1.83
C ASP A 170 7.68 -23.95 3.00
N ARG A 171 7.15 -22.74 2.77
CA ARG A 171 7.24 -21.65 3.76
C ARG A 171 6.62 -22.05 5.09
N ASP A 172 5.47 -22.69 5.02
CA ASP A 172 4.69 -23.10 6.18
C ASP A 172 5.43 -24.20 6.97
N ALA A 173 6.07 -25.16 6.30
CA ALA A 173 6.92 -26.14 6.96
C ALA A 173 8.13 -25.49 7.65
N ALA A 174 8.79 -24.53 7.00
CA ALA A 174 9.91 -23.80 7.61
C ALA A 174 9.48 -23.02 8.86
N GLU A 175 8.27 -22.47 8.86
CA GLU A 175 7.69 -21.79 10.02
C GLU A 175 7.49 -22.76 11.19
N ILE A 176 6.92 -23.94 10.93
CA ILE A 176 6.71 -24.98 11.94
C ILE A 176 8.05 -25.46 12.51
N ILE A 177 9.03 -25.76 11.65
CA ILE A 177 10.36 -26.24 12.06
C ILE A 177 11.07 -25.17 12.88
N GLY A 178 11.06 -23.91 12.42
CA GLY A 178 11.66 -22.79 13.15
C GLY A 178 11.04 -22.59 14.52
N ASN A 179 9.71 -22.61 14.62
CA ASN A 179 8.99 -22.42 15.90
C ASN A 179 9.34 -23.51 16.92
N ARG A 180 9.48 -24.76 16.48
CA ARG A 180 9.94 -25.86 17.34
C ARG A 180 11.36 -25.61 17.86
N GLN A 181 12.25 -25.14 16.99
CA GLN A 181 13.63 -24.84 17.36
C GLN A 181 13.75 -23.70 18.37
N LEU A 182 12.99 -22.61 18.18
CA LEU A 182 12.98 -21.50 19.14
C LEU A 182 12.48 -21.99 20.51
N GLY A 183 11.39 -22.77 20.53
CA GLY A 183 10.81 -23.32 21.76
C GLY A 183 11.76 -24.17 22.61
N ALA A 184 12.79 -24.77 22.00
CA ALA A 184 13.79 -25.56 22.70
C ALA A 184 14.78 -24.71 23.54
N ILE A 185 14.91 -23.41 23.25
CA ILE A 185 15.92 -22.54 23.85
C ILE A 185 15.29 -21.63 24.91
N LYS A 186 15.29 -22.11 26.16
CA LYS A 186 14.59 -21.49 27.30
C LYS A 186 14.86 -19.99 27.51
N ASP A 187 16.09 -19.54 27.26
CA ASP A 187 16.51 -18.17 27.57
C ASP A 187 15.97 -17.12 26.59
N VAL A 188 15.57 -17.52 25.38
CA VAL A 188 15.15 -16.61 24.29
C VAL A 188 13.63 -16.56 24.15
N VAL A 189 12.93 -17.67 24.42
CA VAL A 189 11.47 -17.84 24.22
C VAL A 189 10.63 -16.84 25.01
N SER A 190 11.10 -16.41 26.19
CA SER A 190 10.33 -15.46 27.01
C SER A 190 10.42 -14.01 26.53
N GLN A 191 11.33 -13.71 25.61
CA GLN A 191 11.64 -12.34 25.17
C GLN A 191 11.29 -12.09 23.71
N PHE A 192 11.35 -13.14 22.88
CA PHE A 192 11.23 -13.03 21.44
C PHE A 192 10.35 -14.14 20.86
N ASN A 193 9.67 -13.82 19.77
CA ASN A 193 9.01 -14.75 18.87
C ASN A 193 9.76 -14.81 17.54
N ILE A 194 9.35 -15.70 16.63
CA ILE A 194 9.83 -15.68 15.26
C ILE A 194 9.04 -14.65 14.45
N SER A 195 9.73 -13.91 13.58
CA SER A 195 9.10 -13.01 12.63
C SER A 195 8.49 -13.80 11.46
N ASP A 196 7.38 -13.31 10.92
CA ASP A 196 6.77 -13.90 9.71
C ASP A 196 7.64 -13.71 8.45
N ASN A 197 8.73 -12.93 8.55
CA ASN A 197 9.66 -12.63 7.46
C ASN A 197 10.60 -13.81 7.15
N TYR A 198 10.04 -14.90 6.67
CA TYR A 198 10.77 -16.06 6.17
C TYR A 198 11.18 -15.84 4.72
N THR A 199 12.45 -15.49 4.55
CA THR A 199 13.06 -15.20 3.26
C THR A 199 14.00 -16.34 2.89
N GLN A 200 13.82 -16.88 1.68
CA GLN A 200 14.75 -17.86 1.12
C GLN A 200 15.93 -17.10 0.51
N ILE A 201 17.14 -17.46 0.94
CA ILE A 201 18.42 -16.89 0.52
C ILE A 201 19.44 -18.00 0.26
N ASN A 202 20.52 -17.68 -0.41
CA ASN A 202 21.65 -18.56 -0.57
C ASN A 202 22.78 -18.09 0.37
N VAL A 203 23.16 -18.92 1.33
CA VAL A 203 24.29 -18.61 2.21
C VAL A 203 25.39 -19.61 1.91
N LYS A 204 26.53 -19.14 1.40
CA LYS A 204 27.67 -19.99 1.04
C LYS A 204 27.27 -21.17 0.13
N ASN A 205 26.47 -20.91 -0.90
CA ASN A 205 25.92 -21.92 -1.82
C ASN A 205 24.99 -22.97 -1.16
N VAL A 206 24.46 -22.73 0.03
CA VAL A 206 23.42 -23.56 0.64
C VAL A 206 22.10 -22.80 0.63
N PRO A 207 21.04 -23.35 0.00
CA PRO A 207 19.72 -22.74 0.06
C PRO A 207 19.16 -22.86 1.47
N VAL A 208 18.91 -21.72 2.08
CA VAL A 208 18.38 -21.64 3.44
C VAL A 208 17.19 -20.68 3.47
N ARG A 209 16.34 -20.83 4.48
CA ARG A 209 15.41 -19.79 4.86
C ARG A 209 15.85 -19.13 6.14
N VAL A 210 15.91 -17.81 6.10
CA VAL A 210 16.23 -17.00 7.26
C VAL A 210 15.02 -16.19 7.70
N THR A 211 14.92 -15.99 9.00
CA THR A 211 13.96 -15.07 9.60
C THR A 211 14.56 -14.48 10.87
N PRO A 212 14.45 -13.16 11.08
CA PRO A 212 14.90 -12.57 12.32
C PRO A 212 13.92 -12.95 13.45
N LEU A 213 14.40 -12.91 14.69
CA LEU A 213 13.48 -12.89 15.80
C LEU A 213 12.72 -11.54 15.83
N ALA A 214 11.61 -11.51 16.58
CA ALA A 214 10.78 -10.34 16.79
C ALA A 214 10.50 -10.19 18.29
N TYR A 215 10.35 -8.95 18.78
CA TYR A 215 9.88 -8.73 20.15
C TYR A 215 8.48 -9.33 20.31
N SER A 216 8.27 -10.13 21.35
CA SER A 216 6.98 -10.83 21.51
C SER A 216 5.84 -9.88 21.89
N ASP A 217 6.13 -8.80 22.60
CA ASP A 217 5.17 -7.75 22.97
C ASP A 217 5.87 -6.41 23.26
N ILE A 218 5.07 -5.36 23.52
CA ILE A 218 5.55 -4.01 23.82
C ILE A 218 6.40 -3.96 25.10
N ILE A 219 6.07 -4.75 26.12
CA ILE A 219 6.85 -4.80 27.37
C ILE A 219 8.22 -5.40 27.07
N LYS A 220 8.29 -6.51 26.33
CA LYS A 220 9.56 -7.12 25.91
C LYS A 220 10.36 -6.20 24.99
N TYR A 221 9.71 -5.44 24.12
CA TYR A 221 10.37 -4.39 23.36
C TYR A 221 11.02 -3.35 24.29
N VAL A 222 10.29 -2.78 25.25
CA VAL A 222 10.83 -1.74 26.15
C VAL A 222 12.01 -2.27 26.97
N LEU A 223 11.94 -3.52 27.43
CA LEU A 223 13.00 -4.14 28.22
C LEU A 223 14.26 -4.47 27.39
N ASN A 224 14.10 -4.82 26.11
CA ASN A 224 15.18 -5.39 25.29
C ASN A 224 15.65 -4.51 24.11
N ASN A 225 14.94 -3.42 23.76
CA ASN A 225 15.28 -2.59 22.60
C ASN A 225 16.71 -2.01 22.66
N LYS A 226 17.23 -1.74 23.86
CA LYS A 226 18.59 -1.24 24.06
C LYS A 226 19.63 -2.26 23.61
N ASN A 227 19.37 -3.55 23.81
CA ASN A 227 20.25 -4.65 23.41
C ASN A 227 19.99 -5.09 21.97
N GLY A 228 18.77 -4.88 21.46
CA GLY A 228 18.40 -5.26 20.10
C GLY A 228 18.03 -6.74 20.00
N ILE A 229 17.84 -7.22 18.79
CA ILE A 229 17.48 -8.60 18.50
C ILE A 229 18.78 -9.38 18.20
N PRO A 230 19.19 -10.34 19.03
CA PRO A 230 20.55 -10.91 18.94
C PRO A 230 20.65 -12.15 18.05
N TYR A 231 19.54 -12.76 17.66
CA TYR A 231 19.52 -14.01 16.89
C TYR A 231 18.58 -13.94 15.69
N TYR A 232 18.81 -14.85 14.75
CA TYR A 232 17.89 -15.19 13.68
C TYR A 232 17.79 -16.72 13.59
N VAL A 233 16.69 -17.20 13.02
CA VAL A 233 16.52 -18.62 12.73
C VAL A 233 16.91 -18.86 11.28
N GLN A 234 17.70 -19.91 11.06
CA GLN A 234 18.03 -20.43 9.75
C GLN A 234 17.48 -21.85 9.61
N VAL A 235 16.76 -22.13 8.54
CA VAL A 235 16.25 -23.46 8.19
C VAL A 235 16.92 -23.91 6.91
N ASP A 236 17.59 -25.07 6.95
CA ASP A 236 18.17 -25.69 5.76
C ASP A 236 17.04 -26.28 4.89
N MET A 237 17.03 -25.90 3.62
CA MET A 237 15.95 -26.27 2.71
C MET A 237 16.02 -27.71 2.22
N ALA A 238 17.17 -28.37 2.36
CA ALA A 238 17.38 -29.76 1.97
C ALA A 238 17.28 -30.72 3.16
N THR A 239 17.92 -30.40 4.30
CA THR A 239 17.93 -31.28 5.49
C THR A 239 16.73 -31.09 6.41
N GLN A 240 16.00 -29.98 6.26
CA GLN A 240 14.88 -29.60 7.15
C GLN A 240 15.32 -29.32 8.61
N GLU A 241 16.61 -29.12 8.83
CA GLU A 241 17.15 -28.76 10.15
C GLU A 241 17.07 -27.24 10.35
N ALA A 242 16.69 -26.82 11.56
CA ALA A 242 16.69 -25.41 11.96
C ALA A 242 17.77 -25.14 13.01
N SER A 243 18.43 -24.00 12.86
CA SER A 243 19.44 -23.49 13.77
C SER A 243 19.08 -22.08 14.23
N LEU A 244 19.28 -21.80 15.52
CA LEU A 244 19.23 -20.43 16.04
C LEU A 244 20.65 -19.87 16.02
N ILE A 245 20.90 -18.89 15.16
CA ILE A 245 22.23 -18.35 14.92
C ILE A 245 22.34 -16.95 15.53
N LYS A 246 23.45 -16.71 16.25
CA LYS A 246 23.74 -15.41 16.83
C LYS A 246 24.23 -14.46 15.74
N LEU A 247 23.63 -13.28 15.66
CA LEU A 247 24.08 -12.22 14.76
C LEU A 247 25.41 -11.66 15.23
N ASN A 248 26.26 -11.26 14.28
CA ASN A 248 27.50 -10.53 14.59
C ASN A 248 27.17 -9.22 15.34
N LYS A 249 26.18 -8.48 14.85
CA LYS A 249 25.62 -7.30 15.52
C LYS A 249 24.11 -7.45 15.71
N PRO A 250 23.57 -7.20 16.92
CA PRO A 250 22.13 -7.27 17.15
C PRO A 250 21.36 -6.29 16.26
N LEU A 251 20.18 -6.70 15.79
CA LEU A 251 19.30 -5.83 15.01
C LEU A 251 18.74 -4.73 15.92
N LYS A 252 18.84 -3.49 15.47
CA LYS A 252 18.22 -2.30 16.11
C LYS A 252 17.04 -1.77 15.33
N TYR A 253 16.91 -2.19 14.08
CA TYR A 253 15.83 -1.85 13.18
C TYR A 253 15.21 -3.16 12.71
N SER A 254 13.91 -3.30 12.88
CA SER A 254 13.17 -4.50 12.49
C SER A 254 11.70 -4.17 12.22
N THR A 255 10.94 -5.14 11.75
CA THR A 255 9.48 -5.03 11.62
C THR A 255 8.75 -5.03 12.96
N SER A 256 9.40 -5.48 14.04
CA SER A 256 8.85 -5.51 15.40
C SER A 256 9.25 -4.32 16.27
N ASP A 257 10.20 -3.51 15.80
CA ASP A 257 10.60 -2.28 16.46
C ASP A 257 9.50 -1.21 16.36
N ILE A 258 9.55 -0.23 17.27
CA ILE A 258 8.55 0.83 17.37
C ILE A 258 9.19 2.18 17.04
N LEU A 259 8.37 3.17 16.63
CA LEU A 259 8.81 4.52 16.28
C LEU A 259 9.87 4.51 15.17
N MET A 260 10.94 5.30 15.26
CA MET A 260 11.91 5.41 14.17
C MET A 260 12.81 4.18 13.97
N ARG A 261 12.67 3.15 14.81
CA ARG A 261 13.37 1.88 14.61
C ARG A 261 12.58 0.85 13.82
N ASP A 262 11.27 1.04 13.69
CA ASP A 262 10.48 0.27 12.73
C ASP A 262 11.06 0.47 11.33
N ILE A 263 11.46 -0.61 10.67
CA ILE A 263 12.18 -0.57 9.40
C ILE A 263 11.39 0.18 8.32
N GLN A 264 10.06 -0.01 8.26
CA GLN A 264 9.20 0.66 7.28
C GLN A 264 9.16 2.16 7.52
N ARG A 265 8.98 2.58 8.77
CA ARG A 265 8.97 4.00 9.14
C ARG A 265 10.33 4.64 8.90
N HIS A 266 11.40 4.00 9.35
CA HIS A 266 12.77 4.47 9.14
C HIS A 266 13.04 4.74 7.66
N LEU A 267 12.72 3.78 6.79
CA LEU A 267 12.87 3.93 5.34
C LEU A 267 11.95 5.00 4.76
N ARG A 268 10.69 5.10 5.22
CA ARG A 268 9.76 6.12 4.73
C ARG A 268 10.25 7.54 4.99
N PHE A 269 10.92 7.78 6.12
CA PHE A 269 11.48 9.09 6.43
C PHE A 269 12.76 9.39 5.64
N GLN A 270 13.57 8.39 5.29
CA GLN A 270 14.75 8.57 4.45
C GLN A 270 14.41 8.70 2.95
N TYR A 271 13.40 7.94 2.49
CA TYR A 271 13.02 7.82 1.08
C TYR A 271 11.51 8.11 0.88
N PRO A 272 11.04 9.33 1.19
CA PRO A 272 9.60 9.64 1.23
C PRO A 272 8.88 9.49 -0.11
N PHE A 273 9.60 9.70 -1.22
CA PHE A 273 9.08 9.65 -2.58
C PHE A 273 9.18 8.28 -3.25
N GLN A 274 9.77 7.28 -2.59
CA GLN A 274 9.90 5.94 -3.16
C GLN A 274 8.65 5.10 -2.88
N ILE A 275 8.25 4.28 -3.85
CA ILE A 275 7.19 3.29 -3.67
C ILE A 275 7.89 2.01 -3.21
N PHE A 276 7.59 1.55 -1.99
CA PHE A 276 8.19 0.32 -1.48
C PHE A 276 7.35 -0.88 -1.91
N GLY A 277 8.03 -1.98 -2.21
CA GLY A 277 7.45 -3.31 -2.40
C GLY A 277 7.62 -4.14 -1.15
N GLU A 278 8.08 -5.38 -1.30
CA GLU A 278 8.42 -6.25 -0.18
C GLU A 278 9.68 -5.77 0.54
N THR A 279 9.73 -6.03 1.85
CA THR A 279 10.92 -5.88 2.67
C THR A 279 11.27 -7.24 3.24
N ASN A 280 12.44 -7.73 2.88
CA ASN A 280 12.90 -9.09 3.16
C ASN A 280 14.13 -9.03 4.06
N PHE A 281 14.16 -9.88 5.09
CA PHE A 281 15.34 -10.03 5.92
C PHE A 281 16.32 -10.98 5.25
N GLU A 282 17.56 -10.56 5.10
CA GLU A 282 18.64 -11.36 4.54
C GLU A 282 19.86 -11.30 5.46
N VAL A 283 20.73 -12.29 5.34
CA VAL A 283 21.97 -12.36 6.11
C VAL A 283 23.10 -12.57 5.11
N ASP A 284 24.14 -11.75 5.20
CA ASP A 284 25.32 -11.91 4.35
C ASP A 284 26.17 -13.12 4.78
N ASP A 285 27.18 -13.46 3.98
CA ASP A 285 28.10 -14.56 4.29
C ASP A 285 28.89 -14.38 5.60
N GLN A 286 28.95 -13.15 6.14
CA GLN A 286 29.60 -12.79 7.39
C GLN A 286 28.67 -12.91 8.61
N GLY A 287 27.39 -13.22 8.42
CA GLY A 287 26.41 -13.32 9.49
C GLY A 287 25.86 -11.98 9.98
N GLN A 288 25.97 -10.92 9.17
CA GLN A 288 25.37 -9.62 9.42
C GLN A 288 23.95 -9.58 8.80
N GLY A 289 22.98 -9.12 9.58
CA GLY A 289 21.59 -9.03 9.13
C GLY A 289 21.29 -7.71 8.41
N PHE A 290 20.53 -7.82 7.32
CA PHE A 290 20.07 -6.71 6.48
C PHE A 290 18.57 -6.81 6.20
N PHE A 291 17.95 -5.66 5.94
CA PHE A 291 16.63 -5.59 5.32
C PHE A 291 16.75 -5.08 3.90
N ILE A 292 16.27 -5.88 2.95
CA ILE A 292 16.25 -5.58 1.53
C ILE A 292 14.84 -5.15 1.17
N THR A 293 14.66 -3.88 0.80
CA THR A 293 13.35 -3.33 0.44
C THR A 293 13.29 -3.04 -1.05
N SER A 294 12.46 -3.76 -1.79
CA SER A 294 12.24 -3.51 -3.21
C SER A 294 11.68 -2.10 -3.42
N VAL A 295 12.17 -1.41 -4.44
CA VAL A 295 11.66 -0.10 -4.85
C VAL A 295 10.93 -0.23 -6.18
N LEU A 296 9.63 0.08 -6.15
CA LEU A 296 8.72 -0.10 -7.27
C LEU A 296 8.61 1.17 -8.13
N THR A 297 8.14 0.97 -9.36
CA THR A 297 7.80 2.00 -10.33
C THR A 297 6.60 1.57 -11.18
N ARG A 298 6.02 2.51 -11.93
CA ARG A 298 4.97 2.26 -12.92
C ARG A 298 5.54 2.51 -14.32
N ARG A 299 5.69 1.46 -15.13
CA ARG A 299 6.28 1.53 -16.48
C ARG A 299 5.26 1.82 -17.59
N ILE A 300 3.96 1.66 -17.34
CA ILE A 300 2.92 1.73 -18.37
C ILE A 300 1.90 2.84 -18.06
N GLY A 301 1.99 3.94 -18.82
CA GLY A 301 1.23 5.15 -18.51
C GLY A 301 1.66 5.73 -17.16
N PHE A 302 0.72 6.25 -16.38
CA PHE A 302 1.05 6.87 -15.08
C PHE A 302 0.93 5.90 -13.89
N PHE A 303 0.01 4.92 -13.97
CA PHE A 303 -0.29 4.00 -12.87
C PHE A 303 -0.11 2.52 -13.21
N GLY A 304 0.12 2.18 -14.47
CA GLY A 304 0.15 0.79 -14.95
C GLY A 304 1.54 0.18 -15.00
N GLY A 305 1.59 -1.15 -15.14
CA GLY A 305 2.82 -1.92 -15.31
C GLY A 305 3.78 -1.76 -14.15
N THR A 306 3.37 -2.24 -12.98
CA THR A 306 4.23 -2.30 -11.79
C THR A 306 5.51 -3.04 -12.12
N ASP A 307 6.65 -2.48 -11.75
CA ASP A 307 7.94 -3.13 -11.90
C ASP A 307 8.93 -2.66 -10.83
N VAL A 308 10.03 -3.39 -10.67
CA VAL A 308 11.12 -3.00 -9.78
C VAL A 308 12.09 -2.06 -10.52
N LYS A 309 12.51 -1.00 -9.84
CA LYS A 309 13.56 -0.09 -10.33
C LYS A 309 14.85 -0.14 -9.51
N GLY A 310 14.82 -0.80 -8.36
CA GLY A 310 15.97 -0.97 -7.49
C GLY A 310 15.60 -1.59 -6.15
N ALA A 311 16.55 -1.61 -5.24
CA ALA A 311 16.37 -2.04 -3.86
C ALA A 311 17.06 -1.07 -2.90
N ILE A 312 16.51 -0.93 -1.70
CA ILE A 312 17.18 -0.26 -0.58
C ILE A 312 17.71 -1.36 0.33
N VAL A 313 19.04 -1.38 0.50
CA VAL A 313 19.74 -2.29 1.40
C VAL A 313 19.97 -1.54 2.71
N THR A 314 19.39 -2.03 3.80
CA THR A 314 19.52 -1.43 5.13
C THR A 314 20.25 -2.38 6.06
N ASP A 315 21.38 -1.94 6.60
CA ASP A 315 22.01 -2.62 7.73
C ASP A 315 21.07 -2.53 8.94
N ALA A 316 20.56 -3.69 9.37
CA ALA A 316 19.55 -3.76 10.43
C ALA A 316 20.12 -3.41 11.82
N SER A 317 21.45 -3.41 11.98
CA SER A 317 22.10 -3.04 13.24
C SER A 317 22.32 -1.52 13.36
N SER A 318 22.73 -0.85 12.28
CA SER A 318 23.04 0.58 12.29
C SER A 318 21.90 1.46 11.76
N GLY A 319 21.03 0.91 10.92
CA GLY A 319 20.00 1.65 10.18
C GLY A 319 20.56 2.40 8.97
N ALA A 320 21.84 2.25 8.65
CA ALA A 320 22.41 2.81 7.43
C ALA A 320 21.72 2.17 6.21
N SER A 321 21.17 2.98 5.32
CA SER A 321 20.39 2.50 4.17
C SER A 321 20.91 3.09 2.88
N THR A 322 21.18 2.24 1.90
CA THR A 322 21.70 2.65 0.59
C THR A 322 20.74 2.17 -0.50
N TYR A 323 20.34 3.09 -1.38
CA TYR A 323 19.57 2.75 -2.57
C TYR A 323 20.49 2.31 -3.71
N TYR A 324 20.16 1.18 -4.31
CA TYR A 324 20.78 0.66 -5.53
C TYR A 324 19.73 0.57 -6.63
N SER A 325 20.08 0.98 -7.86
CA SER A 325 19.32 0.59 -9.04
C SER A 325 19.50 -0.91 -9.30
N VAL A 326 18.56 -1.54 -10.01
CA VAL A 326 18.57 -3.01 -10.21
C VAL A 326 19.93 -3.52 -10.72
N ASP A 327 20.54 -2.80 -11.66
CA ASP A 327 21.83 -3.12 -12.29
C ASP A 327 23.05 -2.97 -11.36
N LYS A 328 22.86 -2.42 -10.16
CA LYS A 328 23.92 -2.12 -9.17
C LYS A 328 23.67 -2.75 -7.82
N VAL A 329 22.62 -3.56 -7.69
CA VAL A 329 22.39 -4.30 -6.45
C VAL A 329 23.58 -5.25 -6.26
N PRO A 330 24.16 -5.34 -5.05
CA PRO A 330 25.24 -6.29 -4.79
C PRO A 330 24.80 -7.75 -5.02
N ASP A 331 25.70 -8.58 -5.52
CA ASP A 331 25.41 -9.97 -5.93
C ASP A 331 24.93 -10.86 -4.78
N TRP A 332 25.30 -10.57 -3.52
CA TRP A 332 24.85 -11.34 -2.36
C TRP A 332 23.36 -11.12 -2.02
N VAL A 333 22.71 -10.14 -2.63
CA VAL A 333 21.30 -9.80 -2.33
C VAL A 333 20.38 -10.64 -3.22
N ASP A 334 19.65 -11.55 -2.61
CA ASP A 334 18.81 -12.52 -3.33
C ASP A 334 17.44 -11.94 -3.72
N ARG A 335 16.74 -11.28 -2.79
CA ARG A 335 15.32 -10.91 -2.97
C ARG A 335 15.12 -9.45 -3.34
N VAL A 336 15.57 -9.11 -4.56
CA VAL A 336 15.29 -7.81 -5.19
C VAL A 336 13.86 -7.75 -5.74
N TYR A 337 13.43 -8.82 -6.40
CA TYR A 337 12.13 -8.89 -7.08
C TYR A 337 11.09 -9.65 -6.24
N PRO A 338 9.96 -9.01 -5.87
CA PRO A 338 8.84 -9.71 -5.25
C PRO A 338 8.31 -10.82 -6.17
N ALA A 339 8.16 -12.04 -5.65
CA ALA A 339 7.70 -13.18 -6.45
C ALA A 339 6.28 -12.95 -7.00
N GLU A 340 5.39 -12.37 -6.21
CA GLU A 340 4.02 -12.04 -6.65
C GLU A 340 4.02 -11.08 -7.84
N LEU A 341 4.96 -10.13 -7.88
CA LEU A 341 5.11 -9.20 -8.98
C LEU A 341 5.57 -9.89 -10.26
N ILE A 342 6.55 -10.80 -10.16
CA ILE A 342 6.99 -11.62 -11.31
C ILE A 342 5.80 -12.44 -11.84
N VAL A 343 5.03 -13.07 -10.95
CA VAL A 343 3.83 -13.84 -11.31
C VAL A 343 2.79 -12.97 -12.02
N GLU A 344 2.54 -11.76 -11.53
CA GLU A 344 1.64 -10.79 -12.16
C GLU A 344 2.11 -10.46 -13.59
N GLN A 345 3.40 -10.17 -13.76
CA GLN A 345 4.00 -9.85 -15.06
C GLN A 345 3.96 -11.04 -16.05
N LEU A 346 4.23 -12.26 -15.58
CA LEU A 346 4.09 -13.48 -16.39
C LEU A 346 2.65 -13.72 -16.82
N ASN A 347 1.68 -13.47 -15.94
CA ASN A 347 0.27 -13.54 -16.27
C ASN A 347 -0.12 -12.48 -17.31
N TYR A 348 0.39 -11.25 -17.20
CA TYR A 348 0.19 -10.25 -18.24
C TYR A 348 0.71 -10.72 -19.59
N ARG A 349 1.91 -11.31 -19.65
CA ARG A 349 2.45 -11.88 -20.89
C ARG A 349 1.55 -12.99 -21.44
N GLY A 350 1.23 -13.98 -20.62
CA GLY A 350 0.44 -15.13 -21.04
C GLY A 350 -0.99 -14.78 -21.47
N MET A 351 -1.62 -13.83 -20.79
CA MET A 351 -3.00 -13.44 -21.07
C MET A 351 -3.11 -12.41 -22.20
N LEU A 352 -2.21 -11.43 -22.25
CA LEU A 352 -2.36 -10.26 -23.11
C LEU A 352 -1.52 -10.31 -24.40
N SER A 353 -0.74 -11.36 -24.63
CA SER A 353 0.05 -11.52 -25.88
C SER A 353 -0.81 -11.44 -27.14
N GLY A 354 -2.03 -12.00 -27.11
CA GLY A 354 -3.01 -11.91 -28.20
C GLY A 354 -3.88 -10.65 -28.18
N GLY A 355 -3.62 -9.70 -27.26
CA GLY A 355 -4.46 -8.53 -27.02
C GLY A 355 -5.59 -8.78 -26.01
N PHE A 356 -6.18 -7.69 -25.50
CA PHE A 356 -7.18 -7.73 -24.42
C PHE A 356 -8.48 -8.47 -24.80
N PHE A 357 -9.03 -8.21 -25.99
CA PHE A 357 -10.26 -8.90 -26.41
C PHE A 357 -10.03 -10.40 -26.63
N ASN A 358 -8.83 -10.80 -27.08
CA ASN A 358 -8.47 -12.21 -27.12
C ASN A 358 -8.37 -12.80 -25.71
N SER A 359 -7.85 -12.07 -24.71
CA SER A 359 -7.73 -12.61 -23.35
C SER A 359 -9.07 -12.91 -22.68
N ILE A 360 -10.15 -12.24 -23.10
CA ILE A 360 -11.48 -12.39 -22.50
C ILE A 360 -12.40 -13.27 -23.36
N ILE A 361 -12.49 -12.97 -24.66
CA ILE A 361 -13.49 -13.57 -25.56
C ILE A 361 -12.88 -14.71 -26.38
N GLY A 362 -11.77 -14.43 -27.06
CA GLY A 362 -11.20 -15.39 -28.02
C GLY A 362 -10.48 -16.57 -27.37
N GLN A 363 -9.82 -16.32 -26.24
CA GLN A 363 -9.00 -17.23 -25.43
C GLN A 363 -8.02 -18.09 -26.24
N ARG A 364 -7.59 -17.63 -27.42
CA ARG A 364 -6.65 -18.35 -28.28
C ARG A 364 -5.24 -18.20 -27.75
N ASN A 365 -4.58 -19.31 -27.47
CA ASN A 365 -3.21 -19.37 -26.95
C ASN A 365 -2.99 -18.51 -25.68
N VAL A 366 -4.02 -18.38 -24.86
CA VAL A 366 -3.93 -17.67 -23.58
C VAL A 366 -3.39 -18.63 -22.53
N THR A 367 -2.37 -18.18 -21.79
CA THR A 367 -1.81 -18.94 -20.67
C THR A 367 -1.88 -18.14 -19.38
N LYS A 368 -2.04 -18.85 -18.26
CA LYS A 368 -1.96 -18.30 -16.91
C LYS A 368 -1.04 -19.18 -16.07
N THR A 369 -0.32 -18.60 -15.13
CA THR A 369 0.47 -19.38 -14.17
C THR A 369 -0.46 -20.14 -13.22
N THR A 370 -0.05 -21.31 -12.73
CA THR A 370 -0.79 -22.06 -11.68
C THR A 370 -0.80 -21.33 -10.34
N ASP A 371 -1.55 -21.81 -9.36
CA ASP A 371 -1.44 -21.29 -7.99
C ASP A 371 -0.14 -21.77 -7.33
N GLY A 372 0.40 -20.97 -6.40
CA GLY A 372 1.69 -21.21 -5.73
C GLY A 372 2.93 -20.91 -6.59
N TYR A 373 4.10 -20.87 -5.97
CA TYR A 373 5.40 -20.78 -6.64
C TYR A 373 6.46 -21.40 -5.72
N ASN A 374 7.56 -21.87 -6.30
CA ASN A 374 8.72 -22.36 -5.54
C ASN A 374 9.94 -21.52 -5.87
N TYR A 375 10.92 -21.56 -4.97
CA TYR A 375 12.21 -20.94 -5.19
C TYR A 375 13.25 -22.03 -5.42
N VAL A 376 14.05 -21.86 -6.45
CA VAL A 376 15.08 -22.82 -6.85
C VAL A 376 16.42 -22.10 -6.87
N PRO A 377 17.41 -22.55 -6.09
CA PRO A 377 18.77 -22.02 -6.19
C PRO A 377 19.40 -22.51 -7.49
N LEU A 378 19.95 -21.61 -8.30
CA LEU A 378 20.81 -21.94 -9.43
C LEU A 378 22.12 -21.17 -9.22
N ASP A 379 23.19 -21.92 -8.98
CA ASP A 379 24.48 -21.38 -8.55
C ASP A 379 24.37 -20.56 -7.25
N ASP A 380 24.65 -19.25 -7.32
CA ASP A 380 24.60 -18.33 -6.18
C ASP A 380 23.21 -17.66 -6.05
N ASP A 381 22.42 -17.62 -7.12
CA ASP A 381 21.16 -16.87 -7.19
C ASP A 381 19.92 -17.73 -6.86
N ILE A 382 18.83 -17.07 -6.42
CA ILE A 382 17.52 -17.70 -6.24
C ILE A 382 16.53 -17.29 -7.32
N PHE A 383 16.01 -18.31 -8.02
CA PHE A 383 15.02 -18.15 -9.07
C PHE A 383 13.62 -18.54 -8.60
N THR A 384 12.62 -17.75 -8.98
CA THR A 384 11.21 -18.12 -8.79
C THR A 384 10.76 -19.03 -9.93
N VAL A 385 10.33 -20.25 -9.60
CA VAL A 385 9.88 -21.26 -10.56
C VAL A 385 8.38 -21.48 -10.45
N LYS A 386 7.71 -21.52 -11.62
CA LYS A 386 6.27 -21.66 -11.70
C LYS A 386 5.83 -22.39 -12.97
N SER A 387 4.77 -23.18 -12.84
CA SER A 387 4.12 -23.84 -13.98
C SER A 387 3.10 -22.93 -14.65
N LYS A 388 2.88 -23.11 -15.96
CA LYS A 388 1.84 -22.42 -16.73
C LYS A 388 0.80 -23.41 -17.23
N ILE A 389 -0.46 -22.98 -17.23
CA ILE A 389 -1.60 -23.71 -17.80
C ILE A 389 -2.12 -22.99 -19.03
N LEU A 390 -2.57 -23.76 -20.01
CA LEU A 390 -3.27 -23.25 -21.19
C LEU A 390 -4.74 -23.04 -20.82
N CYS A 391 -5.22 -21.80 -20.93
CA CYS A 391 -6.64 -21.51 -20.78
C CYS A 391 -7.36 -21.99 -22.04
N LYS A 392 -8.06 -23.12 -21.96
CA LYS A 392 -8.97 -23.56 -23.02
C LYS A 392 -10.28 -22.79 -22.89
N SER A 393 -10.81 -22.32 -24.03
CA SER A 393 -12.18 -21.82 -24.09
C SER A 393 -13.14 -22.95 -23.75
N SER A 394 -13.92 -22.78 -22.68
CA SER A 394 -15.11 -23.59 -22.39
C SER A 394 -16.22 -23.27 -23.39
#